data_AF-A0A2N6PRN8-F1
#
_entry.id   AF-A0A2N6PRN8-F1
#
_cell.length_a   1.000
_cell.length_b   1.000
_cell.length_c   1.000
_cell.angle_alpha   90.00
_cell.angle_beta   90.00
_cell.angle_gamma   90.00
#
_symmetry.space_group_name_H-M   'P 1'
#
loop_
_entity.id
_entity.type
_entity.pdbx_description
1 polymer ?
#
loop_
_entity_poly.entity_id
_entity_poly.type
_entity_poly.pdbx_seq_one_letter_code
_entity_poly.pdbx_strand_id
1 'polypeptide(L)' 'MFSEQRRREEQALLAQDYALEQAEEKGLERGLEQGLERGKIFTFLDLVHQHVLTSEFASEQLGMTVAEFEALLKEHNK' A
#
# COMPACT_ATOMS: atom_id res chain seq x y z
N MET A 1 -39.00 26.11 -19.19
CA MET A 1 -38.03 25.05 -19.52
C MET A 1 -36.71 25.34 -18.80
N PHE A 2 -36.61 24.95 -17.53
CA PHE A 2 -35.41 25.20 -16.69
C PHE A 2 -34.97 23.95 -15.91
N SER A 3 -35.72 22.85 -16.03
CA SER A 3 -35.61 21.65 -15.18
C SER A 3 -34.53 20.66 -15.66
N GLU A 4 -34.21 20.61 -16.94
CA GLU A 4 -33.22 19.64 -17.45
C GLU A 4 -31.78 20.11 -17.26
N GLN A 5 -31.54 21.41 -17.41
CA GLN A 5 -30.22 22.02 -17.15
C GLN A 5 -29.83 21.85 -15.68
N ARG A 6 -30.75 22.17 -14.76
CA ARG A 6 -30.58 22.01 -13.32
C ARG A 6 -30.33 20.55 -12.92
N ARG A 7 -31.09 19.62 -13.50
CA ARG A 7 -30.90 18.18 -13.25
C ARG A 7 -29.51 17.70 -13.72
N ARG A 8 -29.02 18.21 -14.87
CA ARG A 8 -27.66 17.90 -15.36
C ARG A 8 -26.57 18.50 -14.48
N GLU A 9 -26.74 19.73 -14.03
CA GLU A 9 -25.81 20.40 -13.10
C GLU A 9 -25.73 19.63 -11.77
N GLU A 10 -26.87 19.22 -11.22
CA GLU A 10 -26.94 18.41 -10.00
C GLU A 10 -26.31 17.02 -10.21
N GLN A 11 -26.56 16.36 -11.35
CA GLN A 11 -25.93 15.07 -11.67
C GLN A 11 -24.40 15.18 -11.86
N ALA A 12 -23.92 16.25 -12.47
CA ALA A 12 -22.50 16.49 -12.65
C ALA A 12 -21.79 16.74 -11.30
N LEU A 13 -22.45 17.45 -10.39
CA LEU A 13 -21.95 17.67 -9.03
C LEU A 13 -21.87 16.35 -8.25
N LEU A 14 -22.93 15.55 -8.28
CA LEU A 14 -22.94 14.23 -7.63
C LEU A 14 -21.89 13.27 -8.21
N ALA A 15 -21.67 13.29 -9.54
CA ALA A 15 -20.63 12.48 -10.17
C ALA A 15 -19.22 12.95 -9.79
N GLN A 16 -19.01 14.26 -9.59
CA GLN A 16 -17.76 14.82 -9.12
C GLN A 16 -17.47 14.39 -7.67
N ASP A 17 -18.46 14.52 -6.79
CA ASP A 17 -18.33 14.12 -5.38
C ASP A 17 -18.06 12.61 -5.27
N TYR A 18 -18.76 11.80 -6.05
CA TYR A 18 -18.54 10.35 -6.08
C TYR A 18 -17.15 9.97 -6.61
N ALA A 19 -16.63 10.70 -7.60
CA ALA A 19 -15.28 10.47 -8.12
C ALA A 19 -14.18 10.85 -7.11
N LEU A 20 -14.40 11.91 -6.33
CA LEU A 20 -13.52 12.32 -5.24
C LEU A 20 -13.52 11.30 -4.10
N GLU A 21 -14.68 10.88 -3.63
CA GLU A 21 -14.84 9.87 -2.58
C GLU A 21 -14.15 8.55 -2.98
N GLN A 22 -14.36 8.08 -4.21
CA GLN A 22 -13.69 6.90 -4.75
C GLN A 22 -12.17 7.04 -4.87
N ALA A 23 -11.66 8.23 -5.18
CA ALA A 23 -10.23 8.48 -5.28
C ALA A 23 -9.57 8.49 -3.90
N GLU A 24 -10.24 9.06 -2.90
CA GLU A 24 -9.80 9.04 -1.51
C GLU A 24 -9.81 7.63 -0.93
N GLU A 25 -10.90 6.88 -1.11
CA GLU A 25 -11.03 5.50 -0.62
C GLU A 25 -9.95 4.60 -1.23
N LYS A 26 -9.79 4.61 -2.57
CA LYS A 26 -8.74 3.82 -3.24
C LYS A 26 -7.33 4.27 -2.88
N GLY A 27 -7.12 5.56 -2.66
CA GLY A 27 -5.83 6.10 -2.23
C GLY A 27 -5.47 5.64 -0.83
N LEU A 28 -6.45 5.65 0.08
CA LEU A 28 -6.29 5.22 1.46
C LEU A 28 -6.09 3.70 1.56
N GLU A 29 -6.88 2.91 0.85
CA GLU A 29 -6.75 1.46 0.80
C GLU A 29 -5.37 1.04 0.28
N ARG A 30 -4.93 1.59 -0.86
CA ARG A 30 -3.60 1.30 -1.41
C ARG A 30 -2.48 1.77 -0.48
N GLY A 31 -2.63 2.93 0.16
CA GLY A 31 -1.66 3.44 1.11
C GLY A 31 -1.54 2.56 2.35
N LEU A 32 -2.68 2.07 2.86
CA LEU A 32 -2.73 1.18 4.03
C LEU A 32 -2.15 -0.20 3.69
N GLU A 33 -2.51 -0.77 2.53
CA GLU A 33 -2.01 -2.05 2.06
C GLU A 33 -0.49 -2.02 1.85
N GLN A 34 0.00 -1.01 1.13
CA GLN A 34 1.46 -0.82 0.94
C GLN A 34 2.18 -0.53 2.25
N GLY A 35 1.57 0.24 3.16
CA GLY A 35 2.11 0.52 4.49
C GLY A 35 2.21 -0.74 5.35
N LEU A 36 1.20 -1.61 5.29
CA LEU A 36 1.16 -2.86 6.03
C LEU A 36 2.15 -3.88 5.47
N GLU A 37 2.25 -4.02 4.14
CA GLU A 37 3.24 -4.88 3.49
C GLU A 37 4.67 -4.42 3.79
N ARG A 38 4.95 -3.11 3.64
CA ARG A 38 6.25 -2.56 4.02
C ARG A 38 6.55 -2.76 5.50
N GLY A 39 5.57 -2.51 6.37
CA GLY A 39 5.72 -2.71 7.82
C GLY A 39 6.10 -4.15 8.16
N LYS A 40 5.47 -5.14 7.52
CA LYS A 40 5.85 -6.56 7.68
C LYS A 40 7.29 -6.81 7.24
N ILE A 41 7.69 -6.35 6.06
CA ILE A 41 9.06 -6.52 5.56
C ILE A 41 10.07 -5.94 6.57
N PHE A 42 9.84 -4.73 7.07
CA PHE A 42 10.71 -4.11 8.07
C PHE A 42 10.83 -4.93 9.37
N THR A 43 9.72 -5.50 9.87
CA THR A 43 9.82 -6.36 11.07
C THR A 43 10.71 -7.58 10.86
N PHE A 44 10.65 -8.22 9.69
CA PHE A 44 11.53 -9.34 9.37
C PHE A 44 12.98 -8.90 9.17
N LEU A 45 13.23 -7.76 8.52
CA LEU A 45 14.57 -7.20 8.38
C LEU A 45 15.22 -6.94 9.75
N ASP A 46 14.47 -6.35 10.69
CA ASP A 46 14.96 -6.09 12.05
C ASP A 46 15.23 -7.38 12.81
N LEU A 47 14.37 -8.40 12.68
CA LEU A 47 14.57 -9.70 13.34
C LEU A 47 15.79 -10.46 12.79
N VAL A 48 16.04 -10.39 11.49
CA VAL A 48 17.24 -10.97 10.88
C VAL A 48 18.49 -10.18 11.29
N HIS A 49 18.41 -8.85 11.31
CA HIS A 49 19.51 -8.01 11.79
C HIS A 49 19.86 -8.29 13.26
N GLN A 50 18.85 -8.52 14.11
CA GLN A 50 19.02 -8.93 15.51
C GLN A 50 19.44 -10.41 15.67
N HIS A 51 19.67 -11.13 14.57
CA HIS A 51 20.03 -12.56 14.56
C HIS A 51 18.99 -13.45 15.25
N VAL A 52 17.73 -13.00 15.31
CA VAL A 52 16.59 -13.76 15.85
C VAL A 52 16.06 -14.74 14.81
N LEU A 53 16.09 -14.35 13.54
CA LEU A 53 15.68 -15.16 12.39
C LEU A 53 16.81 -15.25 11.36
N THR A 54 16.75 -16.25 10.47
CA THR A 54 17.65 -16.34 9.32
C THR A 54 17.02 -15.70 8.09
N SER A 55 17.85 -15.24 7.14
CA SER A 55 17.40 -14.65 5.87
C SER A 55 16.53 -15.62 5.07
N GLU A 56 16.82 -16.92 5.13
CA GLU A 56 16.05 -17.96 4.45
C GLU A 56 14.62 -18.02 4.98
N PHE A 57 14.45 -18.15 6.29
CA PHE A 57 13.13 -18.22 6.90
C PHE A 57 12.33 -16.94 6.68
N ALA A 58 12.96 -15.77 6.84
CA ALA A 58 12.31 -14.49 6.60
C ALA A 58 11.86 -14.33 5.14
N SER A 59 12.70 -14.71 4.17
CA SER A 59 12.36 -14.64 2.74
C SER A 59 11.19 -15.57 2.38
N GLU A 60 11.15 -16.79 2.95
CA GLU A 60 10.07 -17.75 2.75
C GLU A 60 8.74 -17.21 3.30
N GLN A 61 8.74 -16.64 4.51
CA GLN A 61 7.53 -16.05 5.12
C GLN A 61 7.01 -14.83 4.34
N LEU A 62 7.90 -14.09 3.68
CA LEU A 62 7.56 -12.95 2.84
C LEU A 62 7.23 -13.34 1.39
N GLY A 63 7.36 -14.62 1.02
CA GLY A 63 7.07 -15.09 -0.34
C GLY A 63 8.04 -14.55 -1.41
N MET A 64 9.28 -14.24 -1.02
CA MET A 64 10.33 -13.74 -1.92
C MET A 64 11.58 -14.64 -1.87
N THR A 65 12.51 -14.42 -2.78
CA THR A 65 13.78 -15.16 -2.78
C THR A 65 14.74 -14.63 -1.70
N VAL A 66 15.65 -15.49 -1.23
CA VAL A 66 16.70 -15.10 -0.27
C VAL A 66 17.52 -13.92 -0.80
N ALA A 67 17.84 -13.90 -2.10
CA ALA A 67 18.63 -12.85 -2.71
C ALA A 67 17.92 -11.48 -2.72
N GLU A 68 16.61 -11.47 -2.98
CA GLU A 68 15.79 -10.25 -2.90
C GLU A 68 15.74 -9.74 -1.46
N PHE A 69 15.55 -10.63 -0.49
CA PHE A 69 15.54 -10.27 0.92
C PHE A 69 16.89 -9.71 1.39
N GLU A 70 18.01 -10.35 1.01
CA GLU A 70 19.35 -9.86 1.36
C GLU A 70 19.68 -8.51 0.73
N ALA A 71 19.17 -8.22 -0.46
CA ALA A 71 19.31 -6.90 -1.08
C ALA A 71 18.60 -5.83 -0.23
N LEU A 72 17.36 -6.10 0.20
CA LEU A 72 16.61 -5.23 1.10
C LEU A 72 17.30 -5.05 2.45
N LEU A 73 17.88 -6.12 3.01
CA LEU A 73 18.64 -6.07 4.26
C LEU A 73 19.90 -5.20 4.14
N LYS A 74 20.60 -5.23 3.01
CA LYS A 74 21.74 -4.36 2.75
C LYS A 74 21.35 -2.88 2.61
N GLU A 75 20.18 -2.60 2.05
CA GLU A 75 19.65 -1.24 1.96
C GLU A 75 19.19 -0.71 3.33
N HIS A 76 18.58 -1.55 4.16
CA HIS A 76 18.12 -1.20 5.51
C HIS A 76 19.26 -0.94 6.50
N ASN A 77 20.40 -1.62 6.33
CA ASN A 77 21.58 -1.48 7.20
C ASN A 77 22.56 -0.35 6.77
N LYS A 78 22.19 0.50 5.80
CA LYS A 78 22.97 1.67 5.39
C LYS A 78 22.62 2.90 6.23
#